data_AF-A0A226E769-F1
#
_entry.id   AF-A0A226E769-F1
#
_cell.length_a   1.000
_cell.length_b   1.000
_cell.length_c   1.000
_cell.angle_alpha   90.00
_cell.angle_beta   90.00
_cell.angle_gamma   90.00
#
_symmetry.space_group_name_H-M   'P 1'
#
loop_
_entity.id
_entity.type
_entity.pdbx_description
1 polymer ?
#
loop_
_entity_poly.entity_id
_entity_poly.type
_entity_poly.pdbx_seq_one_letter_code
_entity_poly.pdbx_strand_id
1 'polypeptide(L)'
;MSEFLEVICMLMRQINGEGLKIFNNNWVGVPIVTVWMLFGCNLIMDQLYTGEIFSCLTAMTQPPVPTTFSGLIDSDLHFVTSSWYATGVGTQSSMLQGKIIPVYKAIFKNISGRMNQLREMERRMILVNTTSFQRNVEVFENITESRALRHAKGWVDTVKPFAIMDPAYVEVFWERVLKISGRQHVLNVREDTPFHIVMVTYVDNNFMSEVFRGRLAQLASFGIAKLWTRLDEWDSILVYVRSVYGELVQVEFRKAMAGVQDTSLGYEDEPVLFKYVQSLFILGTLILAAAFLGFMIECRNPCLHNVKFLYELCGDCVITFVKEM
;
A
#
# COMPACT_ATOMS: atom_id res chain seq x y z
N MET A 1 -27.96 1.91 -39.70
CA MET A 1 -28.08 1.99 -38.23
C MET A 1 -27.99 0.60 -37.59
N SER A 2 -28.65 -0.43 -38.16
CA SER A 2 -28.54 -1.82 -37.67
C SER A 2 -27.11 -2.35 -37.71
N GLU A 3 -26.38 -2.15 -38.82
CA GLU A 3 -24.99 -2.64 -38.97
C GLU A 3 -24.05 -2.05 -37.91
N PHE A 4 -24.22 -0.77 -37.58
CA PHE A 4 -23.42 -0.11 -36.54
C PHE A 4 -23.73 -0.68 -35.15
N LEU A 5 -25.00 -0.94 -34.86
CA LEU A 5 -25.44 -1.51 -33.59
C LEU A 5 -24.94 -2.95 -33.43
N GLU A 6 -24.95 -3.73 -34.51
CA GLU A 6 -24.41 -5.09 -34.55
C GLU A 6 -22.90 -5.13 -34.29
N VAL A 7 -22.15 -4.19 -34.86
CA VAL A 7 -20.71 -4.03 -34.57
C VAL A 7 -20.49 -3.70 -33.09
N ILE A 8 -21.28 -2.79 -32.50
CA ILE A 8 -21.17 -2.47 -31.06
C ILE A 8 -21.52 -3.70 -30.20
N CYS A 9 -22.59 -4.41 -30.51
CA CYS A 9 -22.97 -5.64 -29.81
C CYS A 9 -21.87 -6.71 -29.91
N MET A 10 -21.21 -6.82 -31.07
CA MET A 10 -20.06 -7.69 -31.28
C MET A 10 -18.85 -7.27 -30.43
N LEU A 11 -18.54 -5.98 -30.37
CA LEU A 11 -17.46 -5.44 -29.52
C LEU A 11 -17.75 -5.64 -28.02
N MET A 12 -19.00 -5.53 -27.59
CA MET A 12 -19.43 -5.76 -26.20
C MET A 12 -19.70 -7.22 -25.86
N ARG A 13 -19.43 -8.17 -26.77
CA ARG A 13 -19.68 -9.61 -26.60
C ARG A 13 -21.16 -9.96 -26.40
N GLN A 14 -22.08 -9.06 -26.76
CA GLN A 14 -23.53 -9.27 -26.74
C GLN A 14 -24.04 -9.80 -28.09
N ILE A 15 -23.42 -10.87 -28.59
CA ILE A 15 -23.80 -11.43 -29.90
C ILE A 15 -24.93 -12.43 -29.74
N ASN A 16 -26.08 -12.12 -30.31
CA ASN A 16 -27.14 -13.10 -30.51
C ASN A 16 -26.80 -14.04 -31.68
N GLY A 17 -27.31 -15.27 -31.65
CA GLY A 17 -27.07 -16.27 -32.70
C GLY A 17 -27.46 -15.81 -34.11
N GLU A 18 -28.34 -14.82 -34.24
CA GLU A 18 -28.69 -14.19 -35.52
C GLU A 18 -27.59 -13.26 -36.06
N GLY A 19 -26.86 -12.54 -35.20
CA GLY A 19 -25.76 -11.66 -35.60
C GLY A 19 -24.58 -12.43 -36.23
N LEU A 20 -24.39 -13.70 -35.86
CA LEU A 20 -23.40 -14.58 -36.49
C LEU A 20 -23.79 -14.98 -37.92
N LYS A 21 -25.08 -14.96 -38.27
CA LYS A 21 -25.53 -15.34 -39.63
C LYS A 21 -25.04 -14.36 -40.69
N ILE A 22 -24.76 -13.12 -40.33
CA ILE A 22 -24.24 -12.06 -41.21
C ILE A 22 -22.86 -12.44 -41.77
N PHE A 23 -22.07 -13.20 -41.00
CA PHE A 23 -20.74 -13.67 -41.41
C PHE A 23 -20.75 -15.04 -42.07
N ASN A 24 -21.86 -15.79 -41.97
CA ASN A 24 -21.95 -17.16 -42.47
C ASN A 24 -21.83 -17.25 -44.00
N ASN A 25 -22.16 -16.18 -44.72
CA ASN A 25 -22.03 -16.13 -46.18
C ASN A 25 -20.68 -15.57 -46.67
N ASN A 26 -19.84 -15.07 -45.76
CA ASN A 26 -18.54 -14.48 -46.08
C ASN A 26 -17.44 -15.31 -45.43
N TRP A 27 -16.85 -16.24 -46.19
CA TRP A 27 -15.72 -17.09 -45.76
C TRP A 27 -14.65 -16.27 -45.04
N VAL A 28 -14.32 -15.07 -45.54
CA VAL A 28 -13.28 -14.19 -44.98
C VAL A 28 -13.67 -13.56 -43.65
N GLY A 29 -14.96 -13.34 -43.40
CA GLY A 29 -15.44 -12.70 -42.16
C GLY A 29 -15.37 -13.61 -40.93
N VAL A 30 -15.65 -14.89 -41.11
CA VAL A 30 -15.63 -15.90 -40.03
C VAL A 30 -14.29 -15.96 -39.27
N PRO A 31 -13.12 -16.07 -39.93
CA PRO A 31 -11.84 -16.11 -39.22
C PRO A 31 -11.52 -14.79 -38.53
N ILE A 32 -11.90 -13.64 -39.12
CA ILE A 32 -11.69 -12.32 -38.50
C ILE A 32 -12.49 -12.21 -37.20
N VAL A 33 -13.77 -12.57 -37.22
CA VAL A 33 -14.63 -12.57 -36.02
C VAL A 33 -14.13 -13.58 -34.98
N THR A 34 -13.67 -14.75 -35.42
CA THR A 34 -13.15 -15.78 -34.52
C THR A 34 -11.87 -15.31 -33.81
N VAL A 35 -10.94 -14.69 -34.54
CA VAL A 35 -9.72 -14.09 -33.97
C VAL A 35 -10.07 -12.95 -33.02
N TRP A 36 -11.01 -12.07 -33.40
CA TRP A 36 -11.46 -10.99 -32.53
C TRP A 36 -12.08 -11.51 -31.23
N MET A 37 -12.99 -12.49 -31.30
CA MET A 37 -13.66 -13.02 -30.11
C MET A 37 -12.71 -13.83 -29.22
N LEU A 38 -11.84 -14.66 -29.80
CA LEU A 38 -10.93 -15.50 -29.03
C LEU A 38 -9.72 -14.75 -28.48
N PHE A 39 -9.07 -13.90 -29.28
CA PHE A 39 -7.88 -13.17 -28.84
C PHE A 39 -8.22 -11.77 -28.33
N GLY A 40 -9.00 -11.00 -29.09
CA GLY A 40 -9.36 -9.63 -28.71
C GLY A 40 -10.19 -9.60 -27.41
N CYS A 41 -11.36 -10.23 -27.41
CA CYS A 41 -12.24 -10.19 -26.25
C CYS A 41 -11.73 -11.06 -25.10
N ASN A 42 -11.51 -12.36 -25.30
CA ASN A 42 -11.20 -13.24 -24.15
C ASN A 42 -9.79 -13.05 -23.60
N LEU A 43 -8.78 -12.77 -24.42
CA LEU A 43 -7.39 -12.68 -23.95
C LEU A 43 -7.02 -11.24 -23.55
N ILE A 44 -7.34 -10.25 -24.39
CA ILE A 44 -7.02 -8.85 -24.08
C ILE A 44 -8.00 -8.27 -23.06
N MET A 45 -9.32 -8.42 -23.22
CA MET A 45 -10.28 -7.80 -22.31
C MET A 45 -10.45 -8.59 -21.00
N ASP A 46 -10.71 -9.91 -21.06
CA ASP A 46 -11.04 -10.66 -19.84
C ASP A 46 -9.81 -11.00 -18.98
N GLN A 47 -8.63 -11.19 -19.59
CA GLN A 47 -7.43 -11.59 -18.84
C GLN A 47 -6.51 -10.39 -18.58
N LEU A 48 -6.07 -9.71 -19.64
CA LEU A 48 -5.08 -8.63 -19.50
C LEU A 48 -5.71 -7.37 -18.90
N TYR A 49 -6.77 -6.84 -19.52
CA TYR A 49 -7.39 -5.58 -19.12
C TYR A 49 -8.07 -5.70 -17.76
N THR A 50 -8.80 -6.79 -17.54
CA THR A 50 -9.44 -7.05 -16.24
C THR A 50 -8.38 -7.25 -15.15
N GLY A 51 -7.30 -8.00 -15.42
CA GLY A 51 -6.19 -8.19 -14.49
C GLY A 51 -5.45 -6.88 -14.16
N GLU A 52 -5.15 -6.05 -15.16
CA GLU A 52 -4.50 -4.75 -14.95
C GLU A 52 -5.43 -3.74 -14.25
N ILE A 53 -6.72 -3.73 -14.57
CA ILE A 53 -7.68 -2.87 -13.86
C ILE A 53 -7.81 -3.30 -12.42
N PHE A 54 -7.98 -4.60 -12.16
CA PHE A 54 -8.03 -5.08 -10.78
C PHE A 54 -6.72 -4.74 -10.08
N SER A 55 -5.57 -4.97 -10.70
CA SER A 55 -4.28 -4.56 -10.15
C SER A 55 -4.21 -3.06 -9.89
N CYS A 56 -4.76 -2.20 -10.75
CA CYS A 56 -4.80 -0.75 -10.54
C CYS A 56 -5.80 -0.32 -9.46
N LEU A 57 -6.92 -1.03 -9.34
CA LEU A 57 -7.99 -0.77 -8.35
C LEU A 57 -7.61 -1.30 -6.96
N THR A 58 -6.83 -2.38 -6.90
CA THR A 58 -6.35 -2.99 -5.65
C THR A 58 -4.98 -2.46 -5.25
N ALA A 59 -4.16 -1.96 -6.17
CA ALA A 59 -2.93 -1.28 -5.84
C ALA A 59 -3.28 0.01 -5.10
N MET A 60 -3.23 -0.06 -3.78
CA MET A 60 -3.22 1.14 -2.97
C MET A 60 -2.03 1.98 -3.39
N THR A 61 -2.30 3.20 -3.85
CA THR A 61 -1.24 4.18 -4.06
C THR A 61 -0.55 4.36 -2.72
N GLN A 62 0.70 3.87 -2.64
CA GLN A 62 1.50 4.03 -1.44
C GLN A 62 1.53 5.53 -1.10
N PRO A 63 1.37 5.89 0.19
CA PRO A 63 1.47 7.28 0.57
C PRO A 63 2.80 7.83 0.06
N PRO A 64 2.83 9.06 -0.48
CA PRO A 64 4.07 9.63 -0.98
C PRO A 64 5.06 9.76 0.18
N VAL A 65 6.07 8.91 0.18
CA VAL A 65 7.15 8.95 1.19
C VAL A 65 8.36 9.62 0.56
N PRO A 66 9.07 10.48 1.31
CA PRO A 66 10.27 11.12 0.79
C PRO A 66 11.33 10.11 0.40
N THR A 67 11.77 10.21 -0.85
CA THR A 67 12.88 9.44 -1.45
C THR A 67 14.12 10.32 -1.61
N THR A 68 14.34 11.27 -0.72
CA THR A 68 15.67 11.90 -0.56
C THR A 68 15.81 12.32 0.88
N PHE A 69 17.05 12.36 1.40
CA PHE A 69 17.28 12.96 2.72
C PHE A 69 16.78 14.41 2.77
N SER A 70 16.95 15.20 1.71
CA SER A 70 16.41 16.56 1.62
C SER A 70 14.88 16.57 1.70
N GLY A 71 14.20 15.73 0.90
CA GLY A 71 12.75 15.61 0.95
C GLY A 71 12.26 15.14 2.32
N LEU A 72 13.03 14.28 3.00
CA LEU A 72 12.71 13.83 4.35
C LEU A 72 12.78 14.99 5.35
N ILE A 73 13.78 15.86 5.24
CA ILE A 73 13.83 17.10 6.02
C ILE A 73 12.65 18.02 5.66
N ASP A 74 12.25 18.11 4.40
CA ASP A 74 11.17 19.01 3.97
C ASP A 74 9.76 18.48 4.32
N SER A 75 9.62 17.18 4.64
CA SER A 75 8.33 16.48 4.81
C SER A 75 7.56 16.73 6.12
N ASP A 76 7.99 17.68 6.95
CA ASP A 76 7.41 17.94 8.29
C ASP A 76 7.30 16.73 9.25
N LEU A 77 7.90 15.58 8.90
CA LEU A 77 7.87 14.37 9.70
C LEU A 77 8.68 14.50 10.99
N HIS A 78 8.20 13.86 12.05
CA HIS A 78 8.97 13.66 13.28
C HIS A 78 10.00 12.55 13.09
N PHE A 79 11.19 12.74 13.66
CA PHE A 79 12.26 11.73 13.66
C PHE A 79 12.29 11.00 14.99
N VAL A 80 11.88 9.74 15.01
CA VAL A 80 11.95 8.87 16.17
C VAL A 80 13.28 8.13 16.16
N THR A 81 13.97 8.15 17.28
CA THR A 81 15.22 7.40 17.48
C THR A 81 15.15 6.72 18.84
N SER A 82 15.73 5.53 18.94
CA SER A 82 15.78 4.71 20.14
C SER A 82 17.20 4.45 20.61
N SER A 83 18.20 4.66 19.74
CA SER A 83 19.61 4.57 20.10
C SER A 83 20.02 5.70 21.04
N TRP A 84 20.57 5.33 22.19
CA TRP A 84 20.93 6.27 23.23
C TRP A 84 22.35 6.04 23.77
N TYR A 85 22.87 7.03 24.48
CA TYR A 85 24.06 6.89 25.32
C TYR A 85 23.86 7.66 26.63
N ALA A 86 24.51 7.19 27.70
CA ALA A 86 24.50 7.88 28.97
C ALA A 86 25.34 9.16 28.88
N THR A 87 24.77 10.29 29.26
CA THR A 87 25.48 11.57 29.39
C THR A 87 25.87 11.90 30.83
N GLY A 88 25.35 11.15 31.79
CA GLY A 88 25.52 11.35 33.22
C GLY A 88 24.63 10.40 34.03
N VAL A 89 24.52 10.63 35.34
CA VAL A 89 23.68 9.81 36.22
C VAL A 89 22.21 10.06 35.89
N GLY A 90 21.54 9.06 35.33
CA GLY A 90 20.11 9.09 35.01
C GLY A 90 19.73 9.88 33.76
N THR A 91 20.70 10.45 33.03
CA THR A 91 20.43 11.22 31.81
C THR A 91 20.87 10.47 30.56
N GLN A 92 19.99 10.44 29.57
CA GLN A 92 20.21 9.78 28.30
C GLN A 92 20.02 10.78 27.17
N SER A 93 20.82 10.64 26.13
CA SER A 93 20.72 11.42 24.90
C SER A 93 20.73 10.50 23.70
N SER A 94 20.07 10.91 22.62
CA SER A 94 20.09 10.14 21.37
C SER A 94 21.51 10.09 20.85
N MET A 95 21.96 8.91 20.39
CA MET A 95 23.27 8.76 19.78
C MET A 95 23.40 9.62 18.53
N LEU A 96 22.36 9.64 17.69
CA LEU A 96 22.27 10.48 16.51
C LEU A 96 22.36 11.97 16.87
N GLN A 97 21.55 12.43 17.83
CA GLN A 97 21.54 13.84 18.27
C GLN A 97 22.85 14.28 18.95
N GLY A 98 23.35 13.48 19.89
CA GLY A 98 24.42 13.91 20.80
C GLY A 98 25.83 13.55 20.36
N LYS A 99 26.01 12.56 19.49
CA LYS A 99 27.34 12.14 19.00
C LYS A 99 27.52 12.37 17.50
N ILE A 100 26.54 11.97 16.68
CA ILE A 100 26.70 11.97 15.23
C ILE A 100 26.51 13.37 14.65
N ILE A 101 25.32 13.98 14.84
CA ILE A 101 24.98 15.30 14.27
C ILE A 101 26.04 16.37 14.60
N PRO A 102 26.59 16.47 15.83
CA PRO A 102 27.63 17.45 16.14
C PRO A 102 28.90 17.30 15.29
N VAL A 103 29.31 16.07 14.98
CA VAL A 103 30.46 15.81 14.09
C VAL A 103 30.17 16.31 12.68
N TYR A 104 28.98 15.99 12.14
CA TYR A 104 28.59 16.47 10.82
C TYR A 104 28.42 18.00 10.78
N LYS A 105 27.94 18.63 11.85
CA LYS A 105 27.89 20.09 11.97
C LYS A 105 29.29 20.71 11.95
N ALA A 106 30.27 20.06 12.58
CA ALA A 106 31.66 20.53 12.53
C ALA A 106 32.22 20.44 11.10
N ILE A 107 31.96 19.34 10.39
CA ILE A 107 32.39 19.13 8.99
C ILE A 107 31.71 20.13 8.04
N PHE A 108 30.40 20.34 8.19
CA PHE A 108 29.61 21.18 7.29
C PHE A 108 29.45 22.63 7.77
N LYS A 109 30.26 23.10 8.71
CA LYS A 109 30.14 24.44 9.30
C LYS A 109 30.07 25.58 8.26
N ASN A 110 30.70 25.39 7.10
CA ASN A 110 30.74 26.38 6.01
C ASN A 110 29.67 26.19 4.93
N ILE A 111 28.81 25.16 5.03
CA ILE A 111 27.75 24.86 4.08
C ILE A 111 26.40 25.16 4.73
N SER A 112 25.94 26.40 4.59
CA SER A 112 24.73 26.93 5.28
C SER A 112 23.49 26.07 5.05
N GLY A 113 23.27 25.58 3.83
CA GLY A 113 22.14 24.72 3.49
C GLY A 113 22.10 23.43 4.32
N ARG A 114 23.22 22.67 4.37
CA ARG A 114 23.31 21.44 5.15
C ARG A 114 23.23 21.68 6.65
N MET A 115 23.78 22.79 7.13
CA MET A 115 23.67 23.19 8.54
C MET A 115 22.22 23.47 8.94
N ASN A 116 21.43 24.11 8.06
CA ASN A 116 20.00 24.32 8.29
C ASN A 116 19.25 22.99 8.34
N GLN A 117 19.51 22.08 7.40
CA GLN A 117 18.91 20.75 7.38
C GLN A 117 19.20 19.96 8.67
N LEU A 118 20.46 19.94 9.14
CA LEU A 118 20.83 19.25 10.38
C LEU A 118 20.18 19.86 11.62
N ARG A 119 20.03 21.20 11.68
CA ARG A 119 19.33 21.88 12.79
C ARG A 119 17.85 21.55 12.79
N GLU A 120 17.23 21.52 11.62
CA GLU A 120 15.80 21.23 11.49
C GLU A 120 15.48 19.77 11.79
N MET A 121 16.37 18.85 11.40
CA MET A 121 16.31 17.44 11.80
C MET A 121 16.39 17.31 13.33
N GLU A 122 17.40 17.92 13.95
CA GLU A 122 17.63 17.87 15.39
C GLU A 122 16.45 18.43 16.20
N ARG A 123 15.80 19.49 15.69
CA ARG A 123 14.63 20.12 16.32
C ARG A 123 13.43 19.16 16.39
N ARG A 124 13.22 18.37 15.35
CA ARG A 124 12.10 17.41 15.22
C ARG A 124 12.43 16.00 15.73
N MET A 125 13.65 15.79 16.20
CA MET A 125 14.13 14.50 16.68
C MET A 125 13.69 14.22 18.12
N ILE A 126 13.19 13.01 18.31
CA ILE A 126 12.58 12.54 19.53
C ILE A 126 13.22 11.22 19.91
N LEU A 127 13.90 11.25 21.06
CA LEU A 127 14.41 10.04 21.69
C LEU A 127 13.27 9.34 22.42
N VAL A 128 12.96 8.13 21.98
CA VAL A 128 12.06 7.21 22.68
C VAL A 128 12.89 6.32 23.60
N ASN A 129 12.47 6.22 24.86
CA ASN A 129 13.21 5.44 25.85
C ASN A 129 12.93 3.95 25.65
N THR A 130 13.95 3.24 25.18
CA THR A 130 13.93 1.79 24.88
C THR A 130 14.86 1.00 25.80
N THR A 131 15.19 1.57 26.96
CA THR A 131 16.22 1.03 27.88
C THR A 131 15.85 -0.27 28.56
N SER A 132 14.56 -0.57 28.66
CA SER A 132 14.05 -1.80 29.23
C SER A 132 13.09 -2.46 28.26
N PHE A 133 12.99 -3.78 28.38
CA PHE A 133 12.06 -4.58 27.60
C PHE A 133 10.61 -4.06 27.71
N GLN A 134 10.14 -3.76 28.92
CA GLN A 134 8.78 -3.25 29.16
C GLN A 134 8.51 -1.91 28.46
N ARG A 135 9.50 -1.01 28.44
CA ARG A 135 9.37 0.27 27.73
C ARG A 135 9.32 0.09 26.22
N ASN A 136 10.11 -0.84 25.68
CA ASN A 136 10.02 -1.19 24.26
C ASN A 136 8.64 -1.74 23.90
N VAL A 137 8.10 -2.66 24.71
CA VAL A 137 6.74 -3.19 24.55
C VAL A 137 5.70 -2.07 24.53
N GLU A 138 5.74 -1.17 25.52
CA GLU A 138 4.83 0.00 25.60
C GLU A 138 4.92 0.88 24.36
N VAL A 139 6.13 1.08 23.82
CA VAL A 139 6.36 1.89 22.63
C VAL A 139 5.76 1.23 21.39
N PHE A 140 5.97 -0.07 21.19
CA PHE A 140 5.39 -0.81 20.07
C PHE A 140 3.86 -0.88 20.18
N GLU A 141 3.32 -1.14 21.37
CA GLU A 141 1.87 -1.12 21.61
C GLU A 141 1.28 0.25 21.25
N ASN A 142 1.91 1.33 21.72
CA ASN A 142 1.44 2.67 21.41
C ASN A 142 1.45 2.96 19.90
N ILE A 143 2.52 2.60 19.19
CA ILE A 143 2.56 2.78 17.72
C ILE A 143 1.49 1.94 17.03
N THR A 144 1.39 0.67 17.38
CA THR A 144 0.45 -0.27 16.76
C THR A 144 -1.02 0.08 17.04
N GLU A 145 -1.30 0.72 18.17
CA GLU A 145 -2.63 1.21 18.52
C GLU A 145 -2.85 2.69 18.18
N SER A 146 -1.92 3.29 17.44
CA SER A 146 -1.96 4.71 17.06
C SER A 146 -2.12 5.66 18.24
N ARG A 147 -1.56 5.32 19.40
CA ARG A 147 -1.48 6.15 20.60
C ARG A 147 -0.21 6.99 20.60
N ALA A 148 -0.34 8.24 21.04
CA ALA A 148 0.78 9.16 21.10
C ALA A 148 1.97 8.64 21.93
N LEU A 149 3.17 8.70 21.36
CA LEU A 149 4.41 8.36 22.06
C LEU A 149 4.84 9.52 22.95
N ARG A 150 4.86 9.31 24.27
CA ARG A 150 5.29 10.32 25.25
C ARG A 150 6.80 10.34 25.38
N HIS A 151 7.40 11.54 25.39
CA HIS A 151 8.82 11.72 25.68
C HIS A 151 9.06 13.02 26.48
N ALA A 152 10.29 13.21 26.97
CA ALA A 152 10.63 14.31 27.86
C ALA A 152 10.43 15.72 27.25
N LYS A 153 10.40 15.84 25.92
CA LYS A 153 10.28 17.11 25.18
C LYS A 153 8.90 17.28 24.50
N GLY A 154 7.95 16.36 24.69
CA GLY A 154 6.67 16.40 23.96
C GLY A 154 6.04 15.03 23.71
N TRP A 155 5.29 14.94 22.61
CA TRP A 155 4.63 13.73 22.15
C TRP A 155 4.69 13.60 20.63
N VAL A 156 4.71 12.37 20.12
CA VAL A 156 4.57 12.08 18.68
C VAL A 156 3.19 11.50 18.42
N ASP A 157 2.46 12.10 17.47
CA ASP A 157 1.22 11.54 16.96
C ASP A 157 1.52 10.36 16.03
N THR A 158 1.32 9.13 16.50
CA THR A 158 1.57 7.92 15.71
C THR A 158 0.44 7.61 14.72
N VAL A 159 -0.65 8.39 14.71
CA VAL A 159 -1.66 8.35 13.64
C VAL A 159 -1.06 8.92 12.35
N LYS A 160 -0.16 9.89 12.48
CA LYS A 160 0.54 10.52 11.36
C LYS A 160 1.79 9.73 11.01
N PRO A 161 2.25 9.79 9.75
CA PRO A 161 3.54 9.23 9.39
C PRO A 161 4.66 9.87 10.22
N PHE A 162 5.66 9.08 10.55
CA PHE A 162 6.90 9.52 11.21
C PHE A 162 8.06 8.68 10.69
N ALA A 163 9.28 9.23 10.78
CA ALA A 163 10.49 8.55 10.34
C ALA A 163 11.19 7.92 11.55
N ILE A 164 11.58 6.65 11.45
CA ILE A 164 12.49 6.02 12.41
C ILE A 164 13.90 6.17 11.87
N MET A 165 14.81 6.74 12.66
CA MET A 165 16.22 6.91 12.29
C MET A 165 17.09 6.31 13.40
N ASP A 166 17.60 5.11 13.15
CA ASP A 166 18.41 4.38 14.12
C ASP A 166 19.51 3.59 13.42
N PRO A 167 20.46 2.98 14.16
CA PRO A 167 21.42 2.08 13.56
C PRO A 167 20.71 0.92 12.83
N ALA A 168 21.26 0.47 11.71
CA ALA A 168 20.64 -0.54 10.85
C ALA A 168 20.16 -1.82 11.58
N TYR A 169 20.90 -2.28 12.60
CA TYR A 169 20.50 -3.46 13.38
C TYR A 169 19.22 -3.22 14.21
N VAL A 170 19.01 -1.99 14.67
CA VAL A 170 17.79 -1.57 15.37
C VAL A 170 16.65 -1.39 14.37
N GLU A 171 16.91 -0.78 13.21
CA GLU A 171 15.90 -0.59 12.16
C GLU A 171 15.31 -1.91 11.66
N VAL A 172 16.14 -2.94 11.44
CA VAL A 172 15.66 -4.29 11.05
C VAL A 172 14.71 -4.87 12.10
N PHE A 173 15.02 -4.66 13.39
CA PHE A 173 14.18 -5.09 14.49
C PHE A 173 12.83 -4.34 14.50
N TRP A 174 12.85 -3.00 14.42
CA TRP A 174 11.64 -2.17 14.32
C TRP A 174 10.77 -2.55 13.13
N GLU A 175 11.37 -2.68 11.96
CA GLU A 175 10.69 -3.02 10.72
C GLU A 175 9.92 -4.32 10.86
N ARG A 176 10.58 -5.38 11.35
CA ARG A 176 9.95 -6.70 11.48
C ARG A 176 8.86 -6.71 12.54
N VAL A 177 9.08 -6.12 13.71
CA VAL A 177 8.05 -6.07 14.77
C VAL A 177 6.81 -5.30 14.31
N LEU A 178 7.00 -4.17 13.62
CA LEU A 178 5.89 -3.36 13.10
C LEU A 178 5.19 -4.04 11.91
N LYS A 179 5.91 -4.69 11.00
CA LYS A 179 5.32 -5.46 9.89
C LYS A 179 4.49 -6.64 10.39
N ILE A 180 4.99 -7.40 11.37
CA ILE A 180 4.27 -8.53 11.97
C ILE A 180 2.94 -8.08 12.59
N SER A 181 2.85 -6.84 13.06
CA SER A 181 1.59 -6.31 13.59
C SER A 181 0.47 -6.24 12.54
N GLY A 182 0.83 -6.09 11.25
CA GLY A 182 -0.11 -5.86 10.16
C GLY A 182 -0.88 -4.53 10.21
N ARG A 183 -0.73 -3.72 11.27
CA ARG A 183 -1.51 -2.47 11.46
C ARG A 183 -0.81 -1.23 10.93
N GLN A 184 0.50 -1.32 10.71
CA GLN A 184 1.32 -0.20 10.27
C GLN A 184 1.93 -0.50 8.90
N HIS A 185 1.86 0.47 8.01
CA HIS A 185 2.55 0.40 6.73
C HIS A 185 4.00 0.87 6.92
N VAL A 186 4.93 -0.09 6.93
CA VAL A 186 6.35 0.18 7.15
C VAL A 186 7.08 0.23 5.81
N LEU A 187 7.62 1.39 5.47
CA LEU A 187 8.42 1.61 4.28
C LEU A 187 9.89 1.73 4.66
N ASN A 188 10.71 0.81 4.15
CA ASN A 188 12.16 0.85 4.33
C ASN A 188 12.78 1.65 3.18
N VAL A 189 13.07 2.93 3.44
CA VAL A 189 13.75 3.81 2.48
C VAL A 189 15.26 3.67 2.71
N ARG A 190 15.91 2.83 1.91
CA ARG A 190 17.37 2.57 1.98
C ARG A 190 18.21 3.59 1.25
N GLU A 191 17.83 4.85 1.31
CA GLU A 191 18.66 5.88 0.72
C GLU A 191 19.86 6.17 1.59
N ASP A 192 20.91 6.70 0.95
CA ASP A 192 22.13 7.14 1.60
C ASP A 192 21.82 8.33 2.53
N THR A 193 21.29 8.02 3.72
CA THR A 193 21.40 8.94 4.84
C THR A 193 22.91 9.15 5.06
N PRO A 194 23.36 10.40 5.25
CA PRO A 194 24.79 10.65 5.31
C PRO A 194 25.43 10.12 6.59
N PHE A 195 24.66 9.53 7.51
CA PHE A 195 25.06 9.20 8.87
C PHE A 195 25.62 7.79 8.96
N HIS A 196 26.90 7.70 9.30
CA HIS A 196 27.55 6.42 9.55
C HIS A 196 28.20 6.43 10.92
N ILE A 197 28.08 5.30 11.62
CA ILE A 197 28.87 5.01 12.81
C ILE A 197 29.74 3.81 12.48
N VAL A 198 31.05 4.00 12.61
CA VAL A 198 32.01 2.91 12.56
C VAL A 198 32.39 2.57 14.00
N MET A 199 31.98 1.39 14.45
CA MET A 199 32.39 0.86 15.75
C MET A 199 33.61 -0.03 15.56
N VAL A 200 34.72 0.37 16.17
CA VAL A 200 35.93 -0.45 16.22
C VAL A 200 35.91 -1.19 17.55
N THR A 201 35.85 -2.51 17.51
CA THR A 201 35.97 -3.36 18.70
C THR A 201 37.40 -3.87 18.77
N TYR A 202 38.05 -3.67 19.92
CA TYR A 202 39.35 -4.25 20.21
C TYR A 202 39.18 -5.50 21.05
N VAL A 203 39.93 -6.55 20.72
CA VAL A 203 39.96 -7.80 21.48
C VAL A 203 41.41 -8.06 21.85
N ASP A 204 41.69 -8.17 23.14
CA ASP A 204 43.02 -8.52 23.63
C ASP A 204 43.43 -9.91 23.12
N ASN A 205 44.65 -10.01 22.57
CA ASN A 205 45.22 -11.29 22.21
C ASN A 205 45.62 -12.03 23.50
N ASN A 206 45.13 -13.24 23.67
CA ASN A 206 45.58 -14.15 24.72
C ASN A 206 46.02 -15.48 24.08
N PHE A 207 46.54 -16.41 24.87
CA PHE A 207 47.05 -17.69 24.34
C PHE A 207 45.99 -18.52 23.59
N MET A 208 44.69 -18.26 23.79
CA MET A 208 43.60 -18.91 23.08
C MET A 208 43.13 -18.14 21.83
N SER A 209 43.57 -16.89 21.61
CA SER A 209 43.03 -16.03 20.55
C SER A 209 43.26 -16.62 19.16
N GLU A 210 44.41 -17.25 18.92
CA GLU A 210 44.69 -17.91 17.64
C GLU A 210 43.79 -19.14 17.42
N VAL A 211 43.57 -19.94 18.47
CA VAL A 211 42.66 -21.10 18.41
C VAL A 211 41.24 -20.64 18.11
N PHE A 212 40.75 -19.62 18.82
CA PHE A 212 39.42 -19.07 18.59
C PHE A 212 39.29 -18.42 17.21
N ARG A 213 40.28 -17.64 16.77
CA ARG A 213 40.25 -16.99 15.46
C ARG A 213 40.15 -18.03 14.33
N GLY A 214 40.95 -19.10 14.39
CA GLY A 214 40.89 -20.18 13.40
C GLY A 214 39.53 -20.88 13.36
N ARG A 215 38.98 -21.22 14.54
CA ARG A 215 37.67 -21.90 14.63
C ARG A 215 36.50 -21.00 14.27
N LEU A 216 36.49 -19.75 14.71
CA LEU A 216 35.47 -18.76 14.36
C LEU A 216 35.50 -18.44 12.86
N ALA A 217 36.69 -18.33 12.25
CA ALA A 217 36.83 -18.16 10.80
C ALA A 217 36.26 -19.37 10.04
N GLN A 218 36.51 -20.60 10.52
CA GLN A 218 35.90 -21.80 9.95
C GLN A 218 34.37 -21.77 10.06
N LEU A 219 33.81 -21.46 11.24
CA LEU A 219 32.36 -21.33 11.44
C LEU A 219 31.75 -20.24 10.54
N ALA A 220 32.43 -19.11 10.39
CA ALA A 220 32.01 -18.04 9.49
C ALA A 220 32.04 -18.52 8.02
N SER A 221 33.08 -19.24 7.60
CA SER A 221 33.20 -19.78 6.24
C SER A 221 32.13 -20.83 5.91
N PHE A 222 31.64 -21.57 6.91
CA PHE A 222 30.51 -22.48 6.77
C PHE A 222 29.14 -21.77 6.81
N GLY A 223 29.12 -20.44 6.95
CA GLY A 223 27.89 -19.65 7.06
C GLY A 223 27.19 -19.75 8.42
N ILE A 224 27.77 -20.44 9.40
CA ILE A 224 27.18 -20.62 10.75
C ILE A 224 27.08 -19.28 11.47
N ALA A 225 28.07 -18.39 11.31
CA ALA A 225 28.01 -17.05 11.90
C ALA A 225 26.78 -16.26 11.39
N LYS A 226 26.51 -16.29 10.08
CA LYS A 226 25.34 -15.64 9.48
C LYS A 226 24.03 -16.26 9.97
N LEU A 227 24.00 -17.59 10.10
CA LEU A 227 22.85 -18.30 10.66
C LEU A 227 22.60 -17.90 12.12
N TRP A 228 23.66 -17.81 12.93
CA TRP A 228 23.58 -17.40 14.33
C TRP A 228 23.05 -15.98 14.48
N THR A 229 23.59 -15.01 13.73
CA THR A 229 23.08 -13.63 13.72
C THR A 229 21.59 -13.60 13.36
N ARG A 230 21.17 -14.36 12.34
CA ARG A 230 19.77 -14.44 11.95
C ARG A 230 18.91 -15.06 13.08
N LEU A 231 19.38 -16.09 13.76
CA LEU A 231 18.66 -16.71 14.88
C LEU A 231 18.56 -15.77 16.08
N ASP A 232 19.62 -15.04 16.42
CA ASP A 232 19.67 -14.06 17.50
C ASP A 232 18.73 -12.87 17.24
N GLU A 233 18.72 -12.37 16.00
CA GLU A 233 17.74 -11.37 15.54
C GLU A 233 16.30 -11.88 15.72
N TRP A 234 16.02 -13.10 15.29
CA TRP A 234 14.67 -13.68 15.41
C TRP A 234 14.29 -13.94 16.85
N ASP A 235 15.18 -14.48 17.69
CA ASP A 235 14.89 -14.70 19.11
C ASP A 235 14.47 -13.39 19.77
N SER A 236 15.24 -12.31 19.54
CA SER A 236 14.90 -10.98 20.01
C SER A 236 13.50 -10.55 19.53
N ILE A 237 13.21 -10.65 18.23
CA ILE A 237 11.90 -10.28 17.66
C ILE A 237 10.77 -11.11 18.29
N LEU A 238 10.94 -12.43 18.44
CA LEU A 238 9.90 -13.32 18.94
C LEU A 238 9.58 -13.06 20.40
N VAL A 239 10.57 -12.75 21.23
CA VAL A 239 10.34 -12.37 22.63
C VAL A 239 9.44 -11.14 22.70
N TYR A 240 9.69 -10.14 21.85
CA TYR A 240 8.85 -8.94 21.76
C TYR A 240 7.46 -9.22 21.18
N VAL A 241 7.39 -9.85 20.02
CA VAL A 241 6.11 -10.17 19.35
C VAL A 241 5.24 -11.03 20.26
N ARG A 242 5.82 -11.95 21.05
CA ARG A 242 5.06 -12.75 22.02
C ARG A 242 4.46 -11.90 23.13
N SER A 243 5.20 -10.92 23.61
CA SER A 243 4.70 -10.02 24.65
C SER A 243 3.61 -9.06 24.16
N VAL A 244 3.67 -8.62 22.90
CA VAL A 244 2.74 -7.62 22.34
C VAL A 244 1.53 -8.28 21.64
N TYR A 245 1.76 -9.36 20.88
CA TYR A 245 0.79 -9.93 19.92
C TYR A 245 0.34 -11.36 20.25
N GLY A 246 0.91 -12.00 21.28
CA GLY A 246 0.48 -13.33 21.73
C GLY A 246 0.73 -14.44 20.69
N GLU A 247 -0.32 -15.09 20.21
CA GLU A 247 -0.24 -16.31 19.38
C GLU A 247 0.24 -16.08 17.94
N LEU A 248 0.15 -14.84 17.42
CA LEU A 248 0.59 -14.48 16.06
C LEU A 248 2.07 -14.81 15.78
N VAL A 249 2.88 -14.92 16.84
CA VAL A 249 4.31 -15.27 16.81
C VAL A 249 4.61 -16.57 16.06
N GLN A 250 3.80 -17.62 16.29
CA GLN A 250 4.16 -18.96 15.79
C GLN A 250 4.03 -19.05 14.27
N VAL A 251 3.02 -18.38 13.71
CA VAL A 251 2.76 -18.37 12.26
C VAL A 251 3.88 -17.62 11.55
N GLU A 252 4.20 -16.41 12.01
CA GLU A 252 5.24 -15.58 11.40
C GLU A 252 6.64 -16.17 11.56
N PHE A 253 6.94 -16.78 12.71
CA PHE A 253 8.20 -17.52 12.88
C PHE A 253 8.35 -18.67 11.89
N ARG A 254 7.29 -19.47 11.69
CA ARG A 254 7.32 -20.59 10.74
C ARG A 254 7.51 -20.09 9.31
N LYS A 255 6.83 -19.02 8.90
CA LYS A 255 7.02 -18.39 7.58
C LYS A 255 8.46 -17.92 7.38
N ALA A 256 9.00 -17.19 8.36
CA ALA A 256 10.37 -16.70 8.32
C ALA A 256 11.42 -17.83 8.24
N MET A 257 11.24 -18.90 9.02
CA MET A 257 12.16 -20.04 9.03
C MET A 257 12.05 -20.91 7.79
N ALA A 258 10.87 -20.97 7.17
CA ALA A 258 10.68 -21.63 5.88
C ALA A 258 11.40 -20.90 4.72
N GLY A 259 12.02 -19.75 4.99
CA GLY A 259 12.68 -18.95 3.95
C GLY A 259 11.70 -18.43 2.92
N VAL A 260 10.40 -18.38 3.27
CA VAL A 260 9.41 -17.60 2.54
C VAL A 260 9.88 -16.17 2.71
N GLN A 261 10.63 -15.66 1.71
CA GLN A 261 10.88 -14.23 1.60
C GLN A 261 9.54 -13.56 1.82
N ASP A 262 9.52 -12.52 2.66
CA ASP A 262 8.36 -11.64 2.78
C ASP A 262 7.91 -11.33 1.35
N THR A 263 6.93 -12.08 0.86
CA THR A 263 6.10 -11.70 -0.27
C THR A 263 5.32 -10.56 0.31
N SER A 264 6.01 -9.42 0.33
CA SER A 264 5.64 -8.17 0.96
C SER A 264 4.19 -7.92 0.60
N LEU A 265 3.32 -7.98 1.60
CA LEU A 265 1.88 -7.81 1.44
C LEU A 265 1.39 -8.61 0.23
N GLY A 266 1.13 -9.91 0.43
CA GLY A 266 0.01 -10.48 -0.28
C GLY A 266 -1.16 -9.52 -0.01
N TYR A 267 -1.52 -8.73 -1.01
CA TYR A 267 -2.79 -8.03 -1.07
C TYR A 267 -3.82 -9.16 -1.03
N GLU A 268 -4.09 -9.68 0.17
CA GLU A 268 -5.15 -10.63 0.42
C GLU A 268 -6.42 -9.89 0.08
N ASP A 269 -6.89 -10.06 -1.15
CA ASP A 269 -8.19 -9.69 -1.70
C ASP A 269 -8.92 -8.59 -0.90
N GLU A 270 -8.28 -7.43 -0.71
CA GLU A 270 -8.96 -6.33 -0.06
C GLU A 270 -10.09 -5.94 -1.01
N PRO A 271 -11.36 -6.01 -0.56
CA PRO A 271 -12.49 -5.82 -1.44
C PRO A 271 -12.38 -4.44 -2.07
N VAL A 272 -12.47 -4.38 -3.40
CA VAL A 272 -12.39 -3.13 -4.16
C VAL A 272 -13.39 -2.14 -3.54
N LEU A 273 -12.86 -1.08 -2.92
CA LEU A 273 -13.68 -0.09 -2.24
C LEU A 273 -14.66 0.53 -3.24
N PHE A 274 -15.95 0.62 -2.87
CA PHE A 274 -17.01 1.17 -3.72
C PHE A 274 -16.66 2.57 -4.28
N LYS A 275 -15.87 3.35 -3.54
CA LYS A 275 -15.37 4.67 -3.95
C LYS A 275 -14.68 4.64 -5.31
N TYR A 276 -13.95 3.57 -5.65
CA TYR A 276 -13.24 3.48 -6.93
C TYR A 276 -14.16 3.18 -8.11
N VAL A 277 -15.24 2.43 -7.88
CA VAL A 277 -16.23 2.09 -8.93
C VAL A 277 -17.42 3.05 -8.98
N GLN A 278 -17.54 3.96 -8.01
CA GLN A 278 -18.66 4.90 -7.90
C GLN A 278 -18.90 5.70 -9.19
N SER A 279 -17.83 6.17 -9.85
CA SER A 279 -17.93 6.93 -11.10
C SER A 279 -18.55 6.11 -12.24
N LEU A 280 -18.29 4.79 -12.29
CA LEU A 280 -18.88 3.90 -13.29
C LEU A 280 -20.39 3.74 -13.06
N PHE A 281 -20.83 3.61 -11.80
CA PHE A 281 -22.25 3.56 -11.45
C PHE A 281 -22.97 4.87 -11.78
N ILE A 282 -22.34 6.02 -11.51
CA ILE A 282 -22.89 7.33 -11.87
C ILE A 282 -23.06 7.43 -13.38
N LEU A 283 -22.03 7.06 -14.15
CA LEU A 283 -22.09 7.07 -15.61
C LEU A 283 -23.19 6.14 -16.15
N GLY A 284 -23.27 4.92 -15.63
CA GLY A 284 -24.33 3.96 -16.00
C GLY A 284 -25.74 4.49 -15.70
N THR A 285 -25.91 5.15 -14.56
CA THR A 285 -27.20 5.77 -14.17
C THR A 285 -27.56 6.93 -15.10
N LEU A 286 -26.59 7.78 -15.47
CA LEU A 286 -26.82 8.88 -16.42
C LEU A 286 -27.22 8.37 -17.81
N ILE A 287 -26.57 7.32 -18.31
CA ILE A 287 -26.90 6.69 -19.59
C ILE A 287 -28.32 6.10 -19.55
N LEU A 288 -28.66 5.38 -18.48
CA LEU A 288 -30.01 4.83 -18.28
C LEU A 288 -31.08 5.94 -18.23
N ALA A 289 -30.81 7.03 -17.52
CA ALA A 289 -31.73 8.16 -17.44
C ALA A 289 -31.92 8.82 -18.82
N ALA A 290 -30.85 9.01 -19.59
CA ALA A 290 -30.92 9.56 -20.94
C ALA A 290 -31.72 8.65 -21.89
N ALA A 291 -31.49 7.33 -21.82
CA ALA A 291 -32.25 6.36 -22.60
C ALA A 291 -33.74 6.36 -22.23
N PHE A 292 -34.05 6.41 -20.93
CA PHE A 292 -35.43 6.50 -20.45
C PHE A 292 -36.12 7.79 -20.92
N LEU A 293 -35.44 8.93 -20.86
CA LEU A 293 -35.96 10.20 -21.39
C LEU A 293 -36.20 10.13 -22.90
N GLY A 294 -35.27 9.56 -23.66
CA GLY A 294 -35.42 9.34 -25.09
C GLY A 294 -36.65 8.49 -25.41
N PHE A 295 -36.82 7.37 -24.70
CA PHE A 295 -37.99 6.49 -24.82
C PHE A 295 -39.30 7.23 -24.50
N MET A 296 -39.33 8.02 -23.42
CA MET A 296 -40.51 8.81 -23.05
C MET A 296 -40.85 9.86 -24.12
N ILE A 297 -39.87 10.50 -24.75
CA ILE A 297 -40.08 11.46 -25.84
C ILE A 297 -40.64 10.76 -27.07
N GLU A 298 -40.09 9.60 -27.44
CA GLU A 298 -40.52 8.85 -28.62
C GLU A 298 -41.93 8.27 -28.43
N CYS A 299 -42.21 7.68 -27.27
CA CYS A 299 -43.53 7.12 -26.95
C CYS A 299 -44.60 8.17 -26.68
N ARG A 300 -44.23 9.43 -26.42
CA ARG A 300 -45.19 10.53 -26.22
C ARG A 300 -46.10 10.71 -27.44
N ASN A 301 -45.56 10.67 -28.65
CA ASN A 301 -46.33 10.91 -29.86
C ASN A 301 -47.34 9.78 -30.16
N PRO A 302 -46.97 8.49 -30.12
CA PRO A 302 -47.91 7.37 -30.22
C PRO A 302 -48.95 7.36 -29.10
N CYS A 303 -48.56 7.63 -27.85
CA CYS A 303 -49.52 7.69 -26.73
C CYS A 303 -50.53 8.83 -26.91
N LEU A 304 -50.08 10.03 -27.28
CA LEU A 304 -51.00 11.15 -27.56
C LEU A 304 -51.90 10.84 -28.75
N HIS A 305 -51.40 10.17 -29.78
CA HIS A 305 -52.19 9.76 -30.93
C HIS A 305 -53.26 8.73 -30.55
N ASN A 306 -52.90 7.70 -29.77
CA ASN A 306 -53.85 6.69 -29.29
C ASN A 306 -54.90 7.27 -28.33
N VAL A 307 -54.50 8.19 -27.45
CA VAL A 307 -55.44 8.90 -26.56
C VAL A 307 -56.40 9.77 -27.36
N LYS A 308 -55.90 10.51 -28.36
CA LYS A 308 -56.74 11.32 -29.24
C LYS A 308 -57.71 10.47 -30.04
N PHE A 309 -57.23 9.35 -30.59
CA PHE A 309 -58.05 8.38 -31.33
C PHE A 309 -59.16 7.79 -30.44
N LEU A 310 -58.85 7.41 -29.20
CA LEU A 310 -59.86 6.93 -28.25
C LEU A 310 -60.91 8.00 -27.89
N TYR A 311 -60.49 9.26 -27.76
CA TYR A 311 -61.39 10.38 -27.54
C TYR A 311 -62.35 10.62 -28.72
N GLU A 312 -61.83 10.56 -29.95
CA GLU A 312 -62.65 10.68 -31.17
C GLU A 312 -63.65 9.51 -31.27
N LEU A 313 -63.21 8.28 -31.02
CA LEU A 313 -64.07 7.08 -31.07
C LEU A 313 -65.19 7.11 -30.00
N CYS A 314 -64.88 7.58 -28.79
CA CYS A 314 -65.88 7.75 -27.74
C CYS A 314 -66.87 8.89 -28.05
N GLY A 315 -66.39 9.99 -28.63
CA GLY A 315 -67.23 11.11 -29.05
C GLY A 315 -68.29 10.69 -30.09
N ASP A 316 -67.86 9.93 -31.10
CA ASP A 316 -68.77 9.42 -32.13
C ASP A 316 -69.79 8.42 -31.57
N CYS A 317 -69.40 7.56 -30.63
CA CYS A 317 -70.35 6.66 -29.95
C CYS A 317 -71.42 7.42 -29.17
N VAL A 318 -71.06 8.48 -28.44
CA VAL A 318 -72.01 9.29 -27.67
C VAL A 318 -72.97 10.05 -28.60
N ILE A 319 -72.48 10.62 -29.70
CA ILE A 319 -73.32 11.32 -30.68
C ILE A 319 -74.30 10.37 -31.34
N THR A 320 -73.89 9.14 -31.64
CA THR A 320 -74.75 8.12 -32.26
C THR A 320 -75.82 7.65 -31.27
N PHE A 321 -75.46 7.42 -30.01
CA PHE A 321 -76.39 7.05 -28.95
C PHE A 321 -77.45 8.13 -28.68
N VAL A 322 -77.07 9.41 -28.69
CA VAL A 322 -78.01 10.53 -28.52
C VAL A 322 -78.95 10.71 -29.73
N LYS A 323 -78.55 10.29 -30.93
CA LYS A 323 -79.42 10.35 -32.12
C LYS A 323 -80.44 9.22 -32.21
N GLU A 324 -80.21 8.10 -31.52
CA GLU A 324 -81.13 6.95 -31.49
C GLU A 324 -82.12 6.99 -30.31
N MET A 325 -81.95 7.91 -29.36
CA MET A 325 -82.94 8.24 -28.32
C MET A 325 -83.89 9.35 -28.78
#